data_AF-A0A969JLN5-F1
#
_entry.id   AF-A0A969JLN5-F1
#
_cell.length_a   1.000
_cell.length_b   1.000
_cell.length_c   1.000
_cell.angle_alpha   90.00
_cell.angle_beta   90.00
_cell.angle_gamma   90.00
#
_symmetry.space_group_name_H-M   'P 1'
#
loop_
_entity.id
_entity.type
_entity.pdbx_description
1 polymer ?
#
loop_
_entity_poly.entity_id
_entity_poly.type
_entity_poly.pdbx_seq_one_letter_code
_entity_poly.pdbx_strand_id
1 'polypeptide(L)'
;MNRRLRITPARKITPSARAAQLQAQGQMAAAEQLLTGVLQQYPDHFQAHFAIGMLYYAGNYRAQAIQHVQRASQLEPGSFE
;
A
#
# COMPACT_ATOMS: atom_id res chain seq x y z
N MET A 1 -16.25 -14.00 -13.65
CA MET A 1 -16.49 -12.81 -12.80
C MET A 1 -15.17 -12.05 -12.65
N ASN A 2 -14.83 -11.14 -13.58
CA ASN A 2 -13.57 -10.39 -13.52
C ASN A 2 -13.92 -8.92 -13.32
N ARG A 3 -13.92 -8.44 -12.08
CA ARG A 3 -14.07 -7.00 -11.81
C ARG A 3 -12.71 -6.32 -12.02
N ARG A 4 -12.43 -6.07 -13.29
CA ARG A 4 -11.34 -5.21 -13.77
C ARG A 4 -11.40 -3.88 -13.01
N LEU A 5 -10.28 -3.54 -12.39
CA LEU A 5 -10.09 -2.29 -11.66
C LEU A 5 -10.54 -1.11 -12.52
N ARG A 6 -11.62 -0.49 -12.08
CA ARG A 6 -12.13 0.76 -12.66
C ARG A 6 -11.26 1.89 -12.11
N ILE A 7 -10.10 2.09 -12.71
CA ILE A 7 -9.26 3.26 -12.49
C ILE A 7 -9.98 4.49 -13.06
N THR A 8 -10.90 5.07 -12.29
CA THR A 8 -11.45 6.40 -12.59
C THR A 8 -10.48 7.47 -12.10
N PRO A 9 -9.91 8.32 -12.98
CA PRO A 9 -9.05 9.43 -12.58
C PRO A 9 -9.92 10.63 -12.21
N ALA A 10 -10.33 10.71 -10.95
CA ALA A 10 -10.95 11.90 -10.41
C ALA A 10 -10.28 12.24 -9.09
N ARG A 11 -9.17 12.99 -9.18
CA ARG A 11 -8.53 13.74 -8.08
C ARG A 11 -8.36 12.94 -6.77
N LYS A 12 -7.93 11.67 -6.85
CA LYS A 12 -7.60 10.89 -5.66
C LYS A 12 -6.12 11.12 -5.35
N ILE A 13 -5.84 11.83 -4.25
CA ILE A 13 -4.51 11.81 -3.65
C ILE A 13 -4.19 10.34 -3.40
N THR A 14 -3.25 9.77 -4.16
CA THR A 14 -2.93 8.36 -4.04
C THR A 14 -2.43 8.13 -2.61
N PRO A 15 -3.03 7.23 -1.84
CA PRO A 15 -2.66 7.05 -0.44
C PRO A 15 -1.18 6.66 -0.29
N SER A 16 -0.60 6.02 -1.31
CA SER A 16 0.83 5.75 -1.42
C SER A 16 1.69 7.02 -1.54
N ALA A 17 1.28 8.04 -2.30
CA ALA A 17 2.02 9.29 -2.44
C ALA A 17 2.05 10.07 -1.11
N ARG A 18 0.91 10.07 -0.38
CA ARG A 18 0.83 10.69 0.93
C ARG A 18 1.62 9.92 1.98
N ALA A 19 1.57 8.58 1.94
CA ALA A 19 2.39 7.73 2.79
C ALA A 19 3.90 7.94 2.56
N ALA A 20 4.33 8.11 1.30
CA ALA A 20 5.72 8.43 0.97
C ALA A 20 6.16 9.79 1.54
N GLN A 21 5.30 10.81 1.47
CA GLN A 21 5.59 12.11 2.12
C GLN A 21 5.67 11.99 3.64
N LEU A 22 4.80 11.22 4.27
CA LEU A 22 4.81 10.98 5.72
C LEU A 22 6.07 10.22 6.14
N GLN A 23 6.51 9.23 5.34
CA GLN A 23 7.77 8.53 5.54
C GLN A 23 8.97 9.48 5.43
N ALA A 24 8.99 10.39 4.43
CA ALA A 24 10.05 11.39 4.30
C ALA A 24 10.10 12.37 5.49
N GLN A 25 8.97 12.58 6.16
CA GLN A 25 8.87 13.39 7.38
C GLN A 25 9.18 12.59 8.66
N GLY A 26 9.57 11.31 8.56
CA GLY A 26 9.76 10.43 9.73
C GLY A 26 8.47 10.03 10.43
N GLN A 27 7.31 10.40 9.88
CA GLN A 27 5.98 10.12 10.43
C GLN A 27 5.48 8.74 10.00
N MET A 28 6.24 7.72 10.37
CA MET A 28 5.98 6.33 9.97
C MET A 28 4.60 5.85 10.44
N ALA A 29 4.21 6.16 11.68
CA ALA A 29 2.91 5.78 12.24
C ALA A 29 1.73 6.43 11.47
N ALA A 30 1.84 7.69 11.06
CA ALA A 30 0.79 8.36 10.31
C ALA A 30 0.63 7.76 8.91
N ALA A 31 1.74 7.39 8.26
CA ALA A 31 1.72 6.72 6.97
C ALA A 31 1.02 5.36 7.06
N GLU A 32 1.31 4.60 8.12
CA GLU A 32 0.70 3.30 8.38
C GLU A 32 -0.81 3.44 8.62
N GLN A 33 -1.24 4.38 9.49
CA GLN A 33 -2.66 4.63 9.77
C GLN A 33 -3.45 5.01 8.50
N LEU A 34 -2.85 5.84 7.66
CA LEU A 34 -3.47 6.25 6.41
C LEU A 34 -3.68 5.05 5.47
N LEU A 35 -2.68 4.18 5.34
CA LEU A 35 -2.76 3.01 4.48
C LEU A 35 -3.64 1.90 5.06
N THR A 36 -3.64 1.71 6.38
CA THR A 36 -4.57 0.77 7.04
C THR A 36 -6.02 1.23 6.89
N GLY A 37 -6.30 2.54 6.96
CA GLY A 37 -7.64 3.06 6.65
C GLY A 37 -8.11 2.74 5.22
N VAL A 38 -7.18 2.70 4.26
CA VAL A 38 -7.48 2.24 2.90
C VAL A 38 -7.77 0.75 2.88
N LEU A 39 -6.97 -0.06 3.58
CA LEU A 39 -7.20 -1.50 3.68
C LEU A 39 -8.49 -1.87 4.42
N GLN A 40 -8.98 -1.04 5.34
CA GLN A 40 -10.29 -1.23 5.97
C GLN A 40 -11.44 -1.13 4.96
N GLN A 41 -11.33 -0.25 3.97
CA GLN A 41 -12.32 -0.09 2.91
C GLN A 41 -12.09 -1.04 1.73
N TYR A 42 -10.82 -1.34 1.46
CA TYR A 42 -10.36 -2.15 0.34
C TYR A 42 -9.30 -3.14 0.84
N PRO A 43 -9.72 -4.24 1.48
CA PRO A 43 -8.78 -5.22 2.07
C PRO A 43 -7.86 -5.87 1.03
N ASP A 44 -8.32 -5.95 -0.22
CA ASP A 44 -7.61 -6.51 -1.37
C ASP A 44 -6.88 -5.45 -2.22
N HIS A 45 -6.55 -4.29 -1.64
CA HIS A 45 -5.89 -3.20 -2.38
C HIS A 45 -4.37 -3.41 -2.49
N PHE A 46 -3.92 -3.90 -3.64
CA PHE A 46 -2.50 -4.12 -3.97
C PHE A 46 -1.59 -2.97 -3.54
N GLN A 47 -1.87 -1.75 -4.00
CA GLN A 47 -1.02 -0.57 -3.76
C GLN A 47 -0.92 -0.18 -2.29
N ALA A 48 -1.93 -0.52 -1.48
CA ALA A 48 -1.90 -0.18 -0.05
C ALA A 48 -1.01 -1.18 0.70
N HIS A 49 -1.15 -2.48 0.42
CA HIS A 49 -0.24 -3.50 0.93
C HIS A 49 1.21 -3.25 0.51
N PHE A 50 1.44 -2.90 -0.77
CA PHE A 50 2.79 -2.58 -1.26
C PHE A 50 3.38 -1.34 -0.56
N ALA A 51 2.59 -0.28 -0.39
CA ALA A 51 3.05 0.93 0.29
C ALA A 51 3.35 0.70 1.78
N ILE A 52 2.57 -0.12 2.49
CA ILE A 52 2.86 -0.53 3.87
C ILE A 52 4.14 -1.37 3.91
N GLY A 53 4.32 -2.27 2.94
CA GLY A 53 5.54 -3.05 2.79
C GLY A 53 6.78 -2.17 2.65
N MET A 54 6.73 -1.19 1.75
CA MET A 54 7.81 -0.21 1.55
C MET A 54 8.06 0.65 2.80
N LEU A 55 6.99 1.06 3.47
CA LEU A 55 7.07 1.80 4.72
C LEU A 55 7.84 0.99 5.77
N TYR A 56 7.41 -0.24 6.06
CA TYR A 56 8.09 -1.12 7.01
C TYR A 56 9.54 -1.43 6.61
N TYR A 57 9.80 -1.56 5.31
CA TYR A 57 11.17 -1.75 4.82
C TYR A 57 12.06 -0.56 5.17
N ALA A 58 11.57 0.66 5.00
CA ALA A 58 12.29 1.89 5.37
C ALA A 58 12.49 2.02 6.89
N GLY A 59 11.55 1.55 7.71
CA GLY A 59 11.70 1.53 9.18
C GLY A 59 12.48 0.34 9.73
N ASN A 60 13.19 -0.42 8.88
CA ASN A 60 13.98 -1.59 9.26
C ASN A 60 13.15 -2.80 9.78
N TYR A 61 11.82 -2.77 9.62
CA TYR A 61 10.89 -3.85 9.96
C TYR A 61 10.72 -4.84 8.81
N ARG A 62 11.84 -5.49 8.41
CA ARG A 62 11.86 -6.36 7.22
C ARG A 62 10.83 -7.50 7.26
N ALA A 63 10.59 -8.10 8.43
CA ALA A 63 9.61 -9.19 8.56
C ALA A 63 8.19 -8.74 8.21
N GLN A 64 7.74 -7.59 8.74
CA GLN A 64 6.44 -7.01 8.44
C GLN A 64 6.37 -6.54 6.98
N ALA A 65 7.46 -5.97 6.45
CA ALA A 65 7.54 -5.56 5.06
C ALA A 65 7.26 -6.74 4.11
N ILE A 66 7.93 -7.88 4.33
CA ILE A 66 7.77 -9.09 3.50
C ILE A 66 6.33 -9.59 3.55
N GLN A 67 5.71 -9.64 4.73
CA GLN A 67 4.32 -10.09 4.88
C GLN A 67 3.36 -9.25 4.01
N HIS A 68 3.51 -7.93 4.04
CA HIS A 68 2.66 -7.02 3.26
C HIS A 68 2.97 -7.05 1.76
N VAL A 69 4.24 -7.13 1.36
CA VAL A 69 4.62 -7.28 -0.05
C VAL A 69 4.16 -8.63 -0.62
N GLN A 70 4.24 -9.70 0.15
CA GLN A 70 3.69 -11.01 -0.24
C GLN A 70 2.18 -10.94 -0.44
N ARG A 71 1.46 -10.28 0.47
CA ARG A 71 0.01 -10.05 0.31
C ARG A 71 -0.28 -9.27 -0.96
N ALA A 72 0.46 -8.20 -1.23
CA ALA A 72 0.34 -7.45 -2.49
C ALA A 72 0.56 -8.36 -3.70
N SER A 73 1.65 -9.13 -3.72
CA SER A 73 1.96 -10.06 -4.82
C SER A 73 0.88 -11.14 -5.04
N GLN A 74 0.19 -11.58 -3.99
CA GLN A 74 -0.94 -12.53 -4.10
C GLN A 74 -2.21 -11.88 -4.68
N LEU A 75 -2.40 -10.58 -4.51
CA LEU A 75 -3.59 -9.85 -4.95
C LEU A 75 -3.56 -9.52 -6.44
N GLU A 76 -2.39 -9.18 -6.98
CA GLU A 76 -2.14 -9.04 -8.43
C GLU A 76 -0.96 -9.93 -8.83
N PRO A 77 -1.17 -11.23 -9.04
CA PRO A 77 -0.11 -12.14 -9.49
C PRO A 77 0.36 -11.90 -10.93
N GLY A 78 -0.14 -10.87 -11.62
CA GLY A 78 0.19 -10.53 -13.01
C GLY A 78 0.84 -9.16 -13.22
N SER A 79 1.18 -8.43 -12.16
CA SER A 79 1.82 -7.10 -12.27
C SER A 79 3.36 -7.13 -12.18
N PHE A 80 3.98 -8.32 -12.22
CA PHE A 80 5.43 -8.52 -12.22
C PHE A 80 6.01 -8.78 -13.63
N GLU A 81 5.29 -8.45 -14.71
CA GLU A 81 5.85 -8.48 -16.08
C GLU A 81 6.55 -7.16 -16.46
#